data_AF-A0A2E5PY80-F1
#
_entry.id   AF-A0A2E5PY80-F1
#
_cell.length_a   1.000
_cell.length_b   1.000
_cell.length_c   1.000
_cell.angle_alpha   90.00
_cell.angle_beta   90.00
_cell.angle_gamma   90.00
#
_symmetry.space_group_name_H-M   'P 1'
#
loop_
_entity.id
_entity.type
_entity.pdbx_description
1 polymer ?
#
loop_
_entity_poly.entity_id
_entity_poly.type
_entity_poly.pdbx_seq_one_letter_code
_entity_poly.pdbx_strand_id
1 'polypeptide(L)' 'MEKKEYLKMMEEHSSNNTINLFQKVHVTAKRAKSLYELDEPSKASLNHKPTFQAILETNEGKIRVVSKSAEETETTNEDE' A
#
# COMPACT_ATOMS: atom_id res chain seq x y z
N MET A 1 8.14 -4.68 -21.71
CA MET A 1 7.93 -5.00 -20.29
C MET A 1 9.05 -5.94 -19.89
N GLU A 2 10.02 -5.46 -19.11
CA GLU A 2 11.14 -6.31 -18.71
C GLU A 2 10.65 -7.43 -17.78
N LYS A 3 11.19 -8.64 -17.97
CA LYS A 3 10.81 -9.88 -17.29
C LYS A 3 10.84 -9.79 -15.74
N LYS A 4 11.44 -8.74 -15.17
CA LYS A 4 11.56 -8.55 -13.72
C LYS A 4 10.37 -7.83 -13.09
N GLU A 5 9.67 -6.95 -13.80
CA GLU A 5 8.53 -6.21 -13.23
C GLU A 5 7.31 -7.11 -12.99
N TYR A 6 7.03 -8.06 -13.89
CA TYR A 6 5.89 -8.97 -13.71
C TYR A 6 6.10 -9.91 -12.52
N LEU A 7 7.34 -10.24 -12.17
CA LEU A 7 7.62 -11.12 -11.03
C LEU A 7 7.27 -10.45 -9.69
N LYS A 8 7.36 -9.11 -9.59
CA LYS A 8 6.82 -8.35 -8.44
C LYS A 8 5.28 -8.39 -8.37
N MET A 9 4.61 -8.71 -9.48
CA MET A 9 3.14 -8.81 -9.52
C MET A 9 2.64 -10.14 -8.93
N MET A 10 3.44 -11.20 -9.06
CA MET A 10 3.15 -12.51 -8.50
C MET A 10 3.58 -12.50 -7.04
N GLU A 11 2.65 -12.22 -6.13
CA GLU A 11 2.89 -12.59 -4.74
C GLU A 11 3.10 -14.11 -4.70
N GLU A 12 4.28 -14.55 -4.28
CA GLU A 12 4.51 -15.96 -4.03
C GLU A 12 3.50 -16.41 -2.98
N HIS A 13 2.65 -17.39 -3.32
CA HIS A 13 1.75 -18.05 -2.39
C HIS A 13 2.59 -18.83 -1.37
N SER A 14 3.19 -18.12 -0.41
CA SER A 14 3.90 -18.76 0.68
C SER A 14 2.86 -19.20 1.71
N SER A 15 2.81 -20.51 1.96
CA SER A 15 1.97 -21.13 2.99
C SER A 15 2.30 -20.66 4.41
N ASN A 16 3.33 -19.82 4.57
CA ASN A 16 3.80 -19.26 5.83
C ASN A 16 3.27 -17.84 6.10
N ASN A 17 2.61 -17.19 5.13
CA ASN A 17 2.11 -15.83 5.31
C ASN A 17 0.68 -15.89 5.88
N THR A 18 0.53 -15.58 7.17
CA THR A 18 -0.77 -15.48 7.86
C THR A 18 -1.56 -14.23 7.44
N ILE A 19 -1.25 -13.63 6.29
CA ILE A 19 -1.90 -12.42 5.80
C ILE A 19 -3.30 -12.76 5.33
N ASN A 20 -4.30 -12.11 5.92
CA ASN A 20 -5.68 -12.22 5.48
C ASN A 20 -5.83 -11.54 4.10
N LEU A 21 -6.14 -12.34 3.08
CA LEU A 21 -6.27 -11.87 1.71
C LEU A 21 -7.39 -10.82 1.55
N PHE A 22 -8.49 -10.93 2.29
CA PHE A 22 -9.56 -9.93 2.27
C PHE A 22 -9.10 -8.59 2.85
N GLN A 23 -8.33 -8.61 3.94
CA GLN A 23 -7.73 -7.39 4.48
C GLN A 23 -6.78 -6.76 3.47
N LYS A 24 -5.98 -7.58 2.78
CA LYS A 24 -5.07 -7.11 1.73
C LYS A 24 -5.80 -6.44 0.57
N VAL A 25 -6.86 -7.07 0.05
CA VAL A 25 -7.73 -6.48 -0.98
C VAL A 25 -8.36 -5.17 -0.49
N HIS A 26 -8.85 -5.14 0.76
CA HIS A 26 -9.46 -3.95 1.34
C HIS A 26 -8.48 -2.78 1.45
N VAL A 27 -7.25 -3.03 1.90
CA VAL A 27 -6.17 -2.01 1.95
C VAL A 27 -5.82 -1.53 0.55
N THR A 28 -5.67 -2.46 -0.39
CA THR A 28 -5.33 -2.14 -1.78
C THR A 28 -6.40 -1.24 -2.40
N ALA A 29 -7.69 -1.56 -2.19
CA ALA A 29 -8.80 -0.77 -2.69
C ALA A 29 -8.86 0.64 -2.07
N LYS A 30 -8.66 0.74 -0.75
CA LYS A 30 -8.58 2.04 -0.05
C LYS A 30 -7.45 2.89 -0.61
N ARG A 31 -6.26 2.31 -0.78
CA ARG A 31 -5.13 3.03 -1.36
C ARG A 31 -5.40 3.47 -2.79
N ALA A 32 -5.92 2.57 -3.63
CA ALA A 32 -6.24 2.88 -5.02
C ALA A 32 -7.20 4.07 -5.09
N LYS A 33 -8.25 4.09 -4.25
CA LYS A 33 -9.17 5.22 -4.13
C LYS A 33 -8.42 6.52 -3.79
N SER A 34 -7.58 6.53 -2.77
CA SER A 34 -6.79 7.73 -2.41
C SER A 34 -5.90 8.21 -3.55
N LEU A 35 -5.32 7.30 -4.33
CA LEU A 35 -4.51 7.65 -5.50
C LEU A 35 -5.35 8.22 -6.65
N TYR A 36 -6.61 7.81 -6.80
CA TYR A 36 -7.54 8.38 -7.78
C TYR A 36 -8.02 9.80 -7.39
N GLU A 37 -8.08 10.10 -6.10
CA GLU A 37 -8.50 11.39 -5.55
C GLU A 37 -7.38 12.46 -5.61
N LEU A 38 -6.15 12.08 -5.96
CA LEU A 38 -5.06 13.01 -6.21
C LEU A 38 -5.35 13.92 -7.41
N ASP A 39 -4.76 15.12 -7.38
CA ASP A 39 -4.76 16.07 -8.49
C ASP A 39 -3.99 15.51 -9.71
N GLU A 40 -4.26 16.06 -10.90
CA GLU A 40 -3.65 15.57 -12.15
C GLU A 40 -2.11 15.60 -12.14
N PRO A 41 -1.43 16.67 -11.66
CA PRO A 41 0.03 16.66 -11.50
C PRO A 41 0.53 15.51 -10.61
N SER A 42 -0.09 15.31 -9.46
CA SER A 42 0.27 14.22 -8.54
C SER A 42 0.04 12.85 -9.15
N LYS A 43 -1.07 12.64 -9.90
CA LYS A 43 -1.32 11.38 -10.61
C LYS A 43 -0.31 11.14 -11.73
N ALA A 44 0.11 12.19 -12.44
CA ALA A 44 1.12 12.09 -13.50
C ALA A 44 2.53 11.73 -12.96
N SER A 45 2.79 12.00 -11.67
CA SER A 45 4.04 11.62 -11.01
C SER A 45 4.12 10.13 -10.60
N LEU A 46 3.00 9.40 -10.69
CA LEU A 46 2.97 7.98 -10.38
C LEU A 46 3.65 7.16 -11.50
N ASN A 47 4.45 6.17 -11.10
CA ASN A 47 5.10 5.25 -12.05
C ASN A 47 4.08 4.40 -12.84
N HIS A 48 2.89 4.17 -12.27
CA HIS A 48 1.84 3.37 -12.88
C HIS A 48 0.44 3.89 -12.57
N LYS A 49 -0.58 3.31 -13.24
CA LYS A 49 -1.99 3.62 -12.96
C LYS A 49 -2.33 3.35 -11.47
N PRO A 50 -3.22 4.17 -10.85
CA PRO A 50 -3.51 4.12 -9.42
C PRO A 50 -3.76 2.72 -8.83
N THR A 51 -4.62 1.91 -9.45
CA THR A 51 -4.90 0.54 -8.96
C THR A 51 -3.66 -0.35 -8.97
N PHE A 52 -2.84 -0.25 -10.02
CA PHE A 52 -1.63 -1.06 -10.14
C PHE A 52 -0.55 -0.61 -9.15
N GLN A 53 -0.39 0.70 -8.98
CA GLN A 53 0.49 1.28 -7.97
C GLN A 53 0.11 0.82 -6.56
N ALA A 54 -1.19 0.82 -6.22
CA ALA A 54 -1.69 0.35 -4.94
C ALA A 54 -1.40 -1.14 -4.69
N ILE A 55 -1.51 -1.99 -5.71
CA ILE A 55 -1.17 -3.42 -5.61
C ILE A 55 0.32 -3.59 -5.29
N LEU A 56 1.20 -2.89 -6.01
CA LEU A 56 2.65 -2.95 -5.76
C LEU A 56 3.00 -2.49 -4.34
N GLU A 57 2.46 -1.34 -3.92
CA GLU A 57 2.70 -0.81 -2.57
C GLU A 57 2.20 -1.76 -1.47
N THR A 58 1.07 -2.44 -1.71
CA THR A 58 0.53 -3.44 -0.77
C THR A 58 1.37 -4.72 -0.75
N ASN A 59 1.82 -5.20 -1.91
CA ASN A 59 2.69 -6.38 -2.01
C ASN A 59 4.07 -6.14 -1.38
N GLU A 60 4.61 -4.92 -1.51
CA GLU A 60 5.88 -4.51 -0.91
C GLU A 60 5.78 -4.26 0.62
N GLY A 61 4.58 -4.37 1.21
CA GLY A 61 4.37 -4.16 2.65
C GLY A 61 4.50 -2.70 3.10
N LYS A 62 4.52 -1.75 2.16
CA LYS A 62 4.59 -0.30 2.40
C LYS A 62 3.29 0.26 2.96
N ILE A 63 2.18 -0.46 2.78
CA ILE A 63 0.86 -0.08 3.30
C ILE A 63 0.38 -1.16 4.24
N ARG A 64 0.01 -0.75 5.45
CA ARG A 64 -0.49 -1.63 6.50
C ARG A 64 -1.81 -1.08 7.04
N VAL A 65 -2.66 -1.97 7.53
CA VAL A 65 -3.81 -1.57 8.34
C VAL A 65 -3.27 -1.13 9.69
N VAL A 66 -3.35 0.16 9.98
CA VAL A 66 -3.22 0.64 11.36
C VAL A 66 -4.63 0.57 11.96
N SER A 67 -4.84 -0.33 12.91
CA SER A 67 -6.04 -0.28 13.74
C SER A 67 -5.99 0.97 14.61
N LYS A 68 -7.11 1.70 14.71
CA LYS A 68 -7.27 2.97 15.44
C LYS A 68 -6.77 2.99 16.89
N SER A 69 -6.41 1.83 17.46
CA SER A 69 -5.80 1.71 18.79
C SER A 69 -4.30 2.03 18.85
N ALA A 70 -3.61 2.28 17.73
CA ALA A 70 -2.16 2.47 17.69
C ALA A 70 -1.72 3.93 17.42
N GLU A 71 -2.65 4.88 17.33
CA GLU A 71 -2.35 6.29 17.01
C GLU A 71 -2.04 7.18 18.25
N GLU A 72 -1.93 6.64 19.46
CA GLU A 72 -1.71 7.45 20.69
C GLU A 72 -0.30 7.44 21.29
N THR A 73 0.71 6.85 20.63
CA THR A 73 2.09 6.92 21.12
C THR A 73 3.03 7.41 20.03
N GLU A 74 3.04 8.72 19.78
CA GLU A 74 4.25 9.47 19.36
C GLU A 74 3.83 10.93 19.10
N THR A 75 3.84 11.75 20.16
CA THR A 75 4.23 13.19 20.16
C THR A 75 3.91 13.81 21.53
N THR A 76 4.77 13.57 22.52
CA THR A 76 5.06 14.54 23.58
C THR A 76 6.54 14.43 23.91
N ASN A 77 7.36 15.19 23.19
CA ASN A 77 8.58 15.72 23.76
C ASN A 77 8.38 17.23 23.77
N GLU A 78 7.95 17.72 24.94
CA GLU A 78 8.05 19.11 25.33
C GLU A 78 9.54 19.38 25.62
N ASP A 79 10.17 20.26 24.84
CA ASP A 79 11.49 20.79 25.19
C ASP A 79 11.29 21.99 26.14
N GLU A 80 11.79 21.84 27.37
CA GLU A 80 12.09 22.91 28.35
C GLU A 80 13.26 23.80 27.89
#